data_AF-C7D8R0-F1
#
_entry.id   AF-C7D8R0-F1
#
_cell.length_a   1.000
_cell.length_b   1.000
_cell.length_c   1.000
_cell.angle_alpha   90.00
_cell.angle_beta   90.00
_cell.angle_gamma   90.00
#
_symmetry.space_group_name_H-M   'P 1'
#
loop_
_entity.id
_entity.type
_entity.pdbx_description
1 polymer ?
#
loop_
_entity_poly.entity_id
_entity_poly.type
_entity_poly.pdbx_seq_one_letter_code
_entity_poly.pdbx_strand_id
1 'polypeptide(L)'
;MAWIKEEGDWVLYQDGALEQILPLATLSAQIENIDCSAMLCGTLPPIGGVRPATEFRAELYDPLLDQSIELQYRSECLDYIS
;
A
#
# COMPACT_ATOMS: atom_id res chain seq x y z
N MET A 1 1.13 -5.22 5.99
CA MET A 1 -0.18 -4.85 6.55
C MET A 1 -0.42 -3.36 6.37
N ALA A 2 -1.68 -2.92 6.35
CA ALA A 2 -2.04 -1.51 6.36
C ALA A 2 -3.23 -1.24 7.28
N TRP A 3 -3.30 -0.02 7.80
CA TRP A 3 -4.34 0.45 8.69
C TRP A 3 -4.79 1.85 8.31
N ILE A 4 -6.05 2.12 8.58
CA ILE A 4 -6.65 3.45 8.48
C ILE A 4 -7.09 3.89 9.88
N LYS A 5 -7.14 5.19 10.11
CA LYS A 5 -7.68 5.72 11.35
C LYS A 5 -9.17 5.97 11.24
N GLU A 6 -9.95 5.35 12.12
CA GLU A 6 -11.40 5.43 12.19
C GLU A 6 -11.81 5.69 13.64
N GLU A 7 -12.67 6.68 13.87
CA GLU A 7 -13.15 7.04 15.21
C GLU A 7 -12.04 7.31 16.25
N GLY A 8 -10.83 7.65 15.77
CA GLY A 8 -9.65 7.90 16.59
C GLY A 8 -8.70 6.70 16.73
N ASP A 9 -9.14 5.51 16.36
CA ASP A 9 -8.40 4.26 16.49
C ASP A 9 -7.81 3.78 15.17
N TRP A 10 -6.67 3.09 15.26
CA TRP A 10 -6.07 2.43 14.09
C TRP A 10 -6.72 1.08 13.85
N VAL A 11 -7.45 0.96 12.75
CA VAL A 11 -8.18 -0.24 12.36
C VAL A 11 -7.47 -0.90 11.17
N LEU A 12 -7.37 -2.24 11.21
CA LEU A 12 -6.76 -3.01 10.13
C LEU A 12 -7.56 -2.80 8.84
N TYR A 13 -6.86 -2.40 7.78
CA TYR A 13 -7.45 -2.07 6.49
C TYR A 13 -7.10 -3.11 5.43
N GLN A 14 -5.85 -3.55 5.38
CA GLN A 14 -5.37 -4.58 4.47
C GLN A 14 -4.37 -5.48 5.19
N ASP A 15 -4.45 -6.77 4.95
CA ASP A 15 -3.53 -7.76 5.52
C ASP A 15 -3.35 -8.95 4.58
N GLY A 16 -2.14 -9.46 4.49
CA GLY A 16 -1.76 -10.49 3.54
C GLY A 16 -0.29 -10.44 3.13
N ALA A 17 0.18 -11.55 2.57
CA ALA A 17 1.52 -11.71 2.05
C ALA A 17 1.65 -11.08 0.64
N LEU A 18 2.88 -10.70 0.27
CA LEU A 18 3.20 -10.21 -1.08
C LEU A 18 2.82 -11.20 -2.19
N GLU A 19 2.75 -12.50 -1.89
CA GLU A 19 2.37 -13.56 -2.83
C GLU A 19 0.94 -13.39 -3.39
N GLN A 20 0.08 -12.63 -2.70
CA GLN A 20 -1.27 -12.32 -3.16
C GLN A 20 -1.30 -11.14 -4.16
N ILE A 21 -0.18 -10.44 -4.32
CA ILE A 21 0.01 -9.38 -5.31
C ILE A 21 0.74 -9.99 -6.51
N LEU A 22 0.44 -9.52 -7.72
CA LEU A 22 1.08 -10.05 -8.92
C LEU A 22 2.60 -9.79 -8.85
N PRO A 23 3.47 -10.79 -9.05
CA PRO A 23 4.91 -10.60 -8.87
C PRO A 23 5.50 -9.57 -9.84
N LEU A 24 6.43 -8.76 -9.34
CA LEU A 24 7.16 -7.77 -10.14
C LEU A 24 7.76 -8.38 -11.40
N ALA A 25 8.44 -9.53 -11.28
CA ALA A 25 9.09 -10.21 -12.40
C ALA A 25 8.09 -10.60 -13.51
N THR A 26 6.85 -10.94 -13.15
CA THR A 26 5.80 -11.28 -14.12
C THR A 26 5.38 -10.06 -14.93
N LEU A 27 5.22 -8.91 -14.26
CA LEU A 27 4.82 -7.66 -14.90
C LEU A 27 5.97 -7.02 -15.70
N SER A 28 7.16 -6.96 -15.12
CA SER A 28 8.32 -6.30 -15.73
C SER A 28 8.81 -7.01 -16.99
N ALA A 29 8.63 -8.33 -17.09
CA ALA A 29 9.01 -9.10 -18.27
C ALA A 29 8.27 -8.69 -19.56
N GLN A 30 7.17 -7.94 -19.44
CA GLN A 30 6.36 -7.48 -20.59
C GLN A 30 6.74 -6.07 -21.06
N ILE A 31 7.71 -5.41 -20.42
CA ILE A 31 8.05 -4.01 -20.68
C ILE A 31 9.54 -3.86 -20.95
N GLU A 32 9.89 -3.26 -22.07
CA GLU A 32 11.28 -2.91 -22.41
C GLU A 32 11.65 -1.53 -21.86
N ASN A 33 12.95 -1.29 -21.63
CA ASN A 33 13.52 0.03 -21.28
C ASN A 33 12.96 0.67 -19.98
N ILE A 34 12.85 -0.11 -18.90
CA ILE A 34 12.34 0.34 -17.59
C ILE A 34 13.40 0.96 -16.68
N ASP A 35 14.47 1.53 -17.25
CA ASP A 35 15.52 2.13 -16.43
C ASP A 35 14.96 3.33 -15.63
N CYS A 36 15.44 3.50 -14.39
CA CYS A 36 14.96 4.52 -13.45
C CYS A 36 13.43 4.58 -13.27
N SER A 37 12.73 3.44 -13.43
CA SER A 37 11.27 3.35 -13.32
C SER A 37 10.82 2.68 -12.02
N ALA A 38 9.58 2.96 -11.62
CA ALA A 38 8.89 2.25 -10.55
C ALA A 38 7.66 1.53 -11.11
N MET A 39 7.40 0.31 -10.63
CA MET A 39 6.26 -0.50 -11.07
C MET A 39 5.33 -0.80 -9.90
N LEU A 40 4.07 -0.38 -10.04
CA LEU A 40 3.02 -0.69 -9.08
C LEU A 40 2.39 -2.04 -9.44
N CYS A 41 2.55 -3.03 -8.55
CA CYS A 41 2.16 -4.42 -8.82
C CYS A 41 0.72 -4.76 -8.39
N GLY A 42 -0.04 -3.75 -7.95
CA GLY A 42 -1.37 -3.91 -7.36
C GLY A 42 -1.36 -3.74 -5.85
N THR A 43 -2.47 -4.10 -5.21
CA THR A 43 -2.69 -3.96 -3.77
C THR A 43 -3.54 -5.12 -3.25
N LEU A 44 -3.48 -5.37 -1.94
CA LEU A 44 -4.32 -6.37 -1.27
C LEU A 44 -5.78 -5.91 -1.22
N PRO A 45 -6.77 -6.82 -1.20
CA PRO A 45 -8.16 -6.42 -1.02
C PRO A 45 -8.37 -5.78 0.37
N PRO A 46 -9.13 -4.68 0.47
CA PRO A 46 -9.42 -4.06 1.75
C PRO A 46 -10.43 -4.90 2.55
N ILE A 47 -10.20 -4.98 3.85
CA ILE A 47 -11.08 -5.63 4.82
C ILE A 47 -12.33 -4.75 4.98
N GLY A 48 -13.48 -5.32 4.64
CA GLY A 48 -14.77 -4.62 4.70
C GLY A 48 -15.01 -3.64 3.54
N GLY A 49 -14.21 -3.70 2.48
CA GLY A 49 -14.33 -2.79 1.33
C GLY A 49 -13.59 -1.47 1.51
N VAL A 50 -13.67 -0.62 0.48
CA VAL A 50 -12.99 0.68 0.47
C VAL A 50 -13.70 1.65 1.41
N ARG A 51 -12.94 2.24 2.35
CA ARG A 51 -13.45 3.15 3.38
C ARG A 51 -12.63 4.45 3.40
N PRO A 52 -13.28 5.62 3.53
CA PRO A 52 -12.57 6.89 3.54
C PRO A 52 -11.81 7.08 4.86
N ALA A 53 -10.54 7.52 4.77
CA ALA A 53 -9.74 7.91 5.92
C ALA A 53 -8.72 8.97 5.52
N THR A 54 -8.41 9.88 6.44
CA THR A 54 -7.40 10.93 6.24
C THR A 54 -6.03 10.53 6.78
N GLU A 55 -5.96 9.54 7.66
CA GLU A 55 -4.71 9.03 8.22
C GLU A 55 -4.54 7.56 7.82
N PHE A 56 -3.39 7.24 7.24
CA PHE A 56 -3.05 5.90 6.77
C PHE A 56 -1.66 5.51 7.26
N ARG A 57 -1.50 4.24 7.64
CA ARG A 57 -0.21 3.63 7.93
C ARG A 57 -0.09 2.27 7.24
N ALA A 58 1.11 1.90 6.83
CA ALA A 58 1.42 0.60 6.25
C ALA A 58 2.80 0.11 6.68
N GLU A 59 2.94 -1.20 6.68
CA GLU A 59 4.17 -1.92 6.98
C GLU A 59 4.34 -3.05 5.95
N LEU A 60 5.55 -3.15 5.39
CA LEU A 60 6.03 -4.32 4.70
C LEU A 60 7.11 -4.97 5.55
N TYR A 61 6.81 -6.14 6.10
CA TYR A 61 7.70 -6.89 6.99
C TYR A 61 8.34 -8.06 6.24
N ASP A 62 9.66 -8.19 6.34
CA ASP A 62 10.42 -9.36 5.90
C ASP A 62 10.71 -10.28 7.10
N PRO A 63 10.04 -11.44 7.19
CA PRO A 63 10.20 -12.36 8.31
C PRO A 63 11.54 -13.11 8.34
N LEU A 64 12.30 -13.12 7.23
CA LEU A 64 13.60 -13.78 7.17
C LEU A 64 14.70 -12.90 7.76
N LEU A 65 14.60 -11.59 7.50
CA LEU A 65 15.57 -10.59 7.97
C LEU A 65 15.15 -9.89 9.26
N ASP A 66 13.90 -10.07 9.70
CA ASP A 66 13.30 -9.38 10.85
C ASP A 66 13.39 -7.84 10.68
N GLN A 67 12.96 -7.38 9.50
CA GLN A 67 13.03 -5.96 9.12
C GLN A 67 11.70 -5.48 8.53
N SER A 68 11.41 -4.21 8.76
CA SER A 68 10.20 -3.56 8.25
C SER A 68 10.51 -2.29 7.46
N ILE A 69 9.75 -2.09 6.38
CA ILE A 69 9.60 -0.78 5.73
C ILE A 69 8.24 -0.24 6.15
N GLU A 70 8.23 0.94 6.76
CA GLU A 70 7.03 1.58 7.27
C GLU A 70 6.70 2.85 6.48
N LEU A 71 5.40 3.12 6.31
CA LEU A 71 4.87 4.33 5.70
C LEU A 71 3.73 4.85 6.57
N GLN A 72 3.74 6.14 6.89
CA GLN A 72 2.60 6.80 7.51
C GLN A 72 2.43 8.20 6.93
N TYR A 73 1.19 8.56 6.62
CA TYR A 73 0.86 9.90 6.16
C TYR A 73 -0.53 10.33 6.59
N ARG A 74 -0.76 11.65 6.53
CA ARG A 74 -2.08 12.26 6.61
C ARG A 74 -2.36 12.97 5.29
N SER A 75 -3.53 12.76 4.72
CA SER A 75 -4.01 13.50 3.55
C SER A 75 -4.82 14.72 3.97
N GLU A 76 -4.69 15.77 3.20
CA GLU A 76 -5.48 17.00 3.31
C GLU A 76 -6.25 17.21 2.01
N CYS A 77 -7.49 17.67 2.12
CA CYS A 77 -8.27 18.03 0.94
C CYS A 77 -7.75 19.36 0.40
N LEU A 78 -7.37 19.40 -0.87
CA LEU A 78 -6.95 20.64 -1.53
C LEU A 78 -8.18 21.38 -2.09
N ASP A 79 -8.10 22.70 -2.08
CA ASP A 79 -9.14 23.54 -2.69
C ASP A 79 -9.22 23.29 -4.21
N TYR A 80 -10.46 23.25 -4.71
CA TYR A 80 -10.71 23.22 -6.15
C TYR A 80 -10.54 24.63 -6.74
N ILE A 81 -9.60 24.78 -7.68
CA ILE A 81 -9.37 26.02 -8.43
C ILE A 81 -9.81 25.78 -9.87
N SER A 82 -10.83 26.51 -10.33
CA SER A 82 -11.33 26.50 -11.71
C SER A 82 -10.78 27.64 -12.55
#